data_AF-A0AAF0WQE3-F1
#
_entry.id   AF-A0AAF0WQE3-F1
#
_cell.length_a   1.000
_cell.length_b   1.000
_cell.length_c   1.000
_cell.angle_alpha   90.00
_cell.angle_beta   90.00
_cell.angle_gamma   90.00
#
_symmetry.space_group_name_H-M   'P 1'
#
loop_
_entity.id
_entity.type
_entity.pdbx_description
1 polymer ?
#
loop_
_entity_poly.entity_id
_entity_poly.type
_entity_poly.pdbx_seq_one_letter_code
_entity_poly.pdbx_strand_id
1 'polypeptide(L)'
;MSEEWIKDGMQVEVTSNDDGFRGAWYVAKIIQAPMEKYVEVEYNELISEDDDSKKLSERVHVSFVRPLPPVGKGYNEVFEVNDAVDAFYNDGWWSGVVDQVVENAKKIMVRFDDPGETMAFKRSEVRLRFDWIDGNWEKPVKKQVFSVSF
;
A
#
# COMPACT_ATOMS: atom_id res chain seq x y z
N MET A 1 5.64 -13.15 -18.90
CA MET A 1 5.16 -11.76 -19.06
C MET A 1 6.38 -10.86 -19.01
N SER A 2 6.64 -10.03 -20.01
CA SER A 2 7.77 -9.10 -19.99
C SER A 2 7.46 -7.92 -19.06
N GLU A 3 8.40 -7.57 -18.19
CA GLU A 3 8.30 -6.47 -17.22
C GLU A 3 8.58 -5.10 -17.88
N GLU A 4 8.12 -4.92 -19.12
CA GLU A 4 8.43 -3.76 -19.97
C GLU A 4 8.00 -2.40 -19.40
N TRP A 5 7.18 -2.42 -18.35
CA TRP A 5 6.72 -1.21 -17.66
C TRP A 5 7.72 -0.70 -16.63
N ILE A 6 8.69 -1.49 -16.16
CA ILE A 6 9.65 -1.09 -15.12
C ILE A 6 10.81 -0.32 -15.75
N LYS A 7 10.94 0.97 -15.46
CA LYS A 7 11.93 1.88 -16.06
C LYS A 7 12.52 2.85 -15.04
N ASP A 8 13.72 3.34 -15.32
CA ASP A 8 14.39 4.38 -14.52
C ASP A 8 13.48 5.59 -14.31
N GLY A 9 13.48 6.09 -13.07
CA GLY A 9 12.73 7.26 -12.65
C GLY A 9 11.24 7.02 -12.39
N MET A 10 10.69 5.84 -12.68
CA MET A 10 9.29 5.55 -12.41
C MET A 10 9.01 5.44 -10.91
N GLN A 11 7.85 5.96 -10.50
CA GLN A 11 7.30 5.76 -9.16
C GLN A 11 6.57 4.42 -9.10
N VAL A 12 6.85 3.67 -8.03
CA VAL A 12 6.33 2.34 -7.78
C VAL A 12 5.96 2.20 -6.31
N GLU A 13 5.24 1.14 -5.99
CA GLU A 13 5.11 0.66 -4.62
C GLU A 13 5.85 -0.65 -4.44
N VAL A 14 6.51 -0.79 -3.30
CA VAL A 14 7.33 -1.95 -2.92
C VAL A 14 6.78 -2.54 -1.64
N THR A 15 6.68 -3.86 -1.57
CA THR A 15 6.26 -4.59 -0.37
C THR A 15 7.36 -5.53 0.12
N SER A 16 7.26 -5.97 1.37
CA SER A 16 8.14 -7.01 1.94
C SER A 16 7.31 -8.09 2.61
N ASN A 17 7.83 -9.32 2.57
CA ASN A 17 7.30 -10.46 3.31
C ASN A 17 7.96 -10.65 4.68
N ASP A 18 8.92 -9.79 5.03
CA ASP A 18 9.59 -9.85 6.32
C ASP A 18 8.61 -9.59 7.46
N ASP A 19 8.85 -10.26 8.58
CA ASP A 19 7.99 -10.15 9.76
C ASP A 19 7.94 -8.68 10.22
N GLY A 20 6.72 -8.18 10.42
CA GLY A 20 6.49 -6.77 10.76
C GLY A 20 6.30 -5.82 9.57
N PHE A 21 6.53 -6.25 8.32
CA PHE A 21 6.29 -5.44 7.11
C PHE A 21 5.25 -6.03 6.16
N ARG A 22 4.72 -7.21 6.49
CA ARG A 22 3.70 -7.90 5.69
C ARG A 22 2.45 -7.05 5.55
N GLY A 23 2.03 -6.83 4.31
CA GLY A 23 0.82 -6.07 4.00
C GLY A 23 1.01 -4.55 3.90
N ALA A 24 2.25 -4.06 4.06
CA ALA A 24 2.63 -2.68 3.80
C ALA A 24 3.14 -2.50 2.37
N TRP A 25 2.81 -1.35 1.78
CA TRP A 25 3.32 -0.88 0.49
C TRP A 25 3.99 0.48 0.66
N TYR A 26 5.28 0.56 0.35
CA TYR A 26 6.08 1.77 0.47
C TYR A 26 6.30 2.38 -0.91
N VAL A 27 6.10 3.69 -1.02
CA VAL A 27 6.33 4.40 -2.29
C VAL A 27 7.82 4.55 -2.52
N ALA A 28 8.29 4.18 -3.70
CA ALA A 28 9.68 4.28 -4.09
C ALA A 28 9.84 4.74 -5.54
N LYS A 29 11.06 5.16 -5.87
CA LYS A 29 11.50 5.50 -7.22
C LYS A 29 12.45 4.43 -7.72
N ILE A 30 12.27 3.94 -8.94
CA ILE A 30 13.27 3.08 -9.59
C ILE A 30 14.48 3.95 -9.93
N ILE A 31 15.63 3.63 -9.33
CA ILE A 31 16.91 4.30 -9.62
C ILE A 31 17.74 3.51 -10.62
N GLN A 32 17.51 2.19 -10.73
CA GLN A 32 18.08 1.35 -11.76
C GLN A 32 17.07 0.29 -12.21
N ALA A 33 16.73 0.33 -13.49
CA ALA A 33 15.86 -0.61 -14.19
C ALA A 33 16.40 -2.04 -14.07
N PRO A 34 15.52 -3.05 -14.20
CA PRO A 34 15.86 -4.39 -13.79
C PRO A 34 16.97 -5.01 -14.65
N MET A 35 17.96 -5.58 -13.97
CA MET A 35 18.88 -6.56 -14.56
C MET A 35 18.37 -7.94 -14.13
N GLU A 36 17.78 -8.67 -15.08
CA GLU A 36 17.03 -9.91 -14.84
C GLU A 36 15.76 -9.69 -14.01
N LYS A 37 15.71 -10.19 -12.75
CA LYS A 37 14.53 -10.20 -11.88
C LYS A 37 14.63 -9.25 -10.69
N TYR A 38 15.63 -8.37 -10.69
CA TYR A 38 15.87 -7.45 -9.58
C TYR A 38 16.01 -6.03 -10.09
N VAL A 39 15.41 -5.09 -9.35
CA VAL A 39 15.40 -3.65 -9.61
C VAL A 39 15.97 -2.93 -8.39
N GLU A 40 16.64 -1.81 -8.60
CA GLU A 40 17.11 -0.94 -7.52
C GLU A 40 16.14 0.21 -7.32
N VAL A 41 15.70 0.40 -6.09
CA VAL A 41 14.69 1.39 -5.70
C VAL A 41 15.22 2.28 -4.59
N GLU A 42 14.81 3.54 -4.59
CA GLU A 42 15.01 4.50 -3.50
C GLU A 42 13.64 4.86 -2.92
N TYR A 43 13.42 4.60 -1.63
CA TYR A 43 12.14 4.86 -0.97
C TYR A 43 11.90 6.35 -0.77
N ASN A 44 10.66 6.79 -0.89
CA ASN A 44 10.34 8.22 -0.77
C ASN A 44 10.43 8.71 0.67
N GLU A 45 9.97 7.91 1.63
CA GLU A 45 9.80 8.31 3.03
C GLU A 45 10.73 7.56 4.01
N LEU A 46 11.42 6.50 3.56
CA LEU A 46 12.34 5.74 4.42
C LEU A 46 13.76 6.30 4.31
N ILE A 47 14.45 6.37 5.45
CA ILE A 47 15.81 6.89 5.61
C ILE A 47 16.78 5.73 5.81
N SER A 48 18.01 5.88 5.31
CA SER A 48 19.08 4.89 5.47
C SER A 48 19.52 4.78 6.94
N GLU A 49 19.73 3.55 7.42
CA GLU A 49 20.26 3.31 8.77
C GLU A 49 21.73 3.75 8.93
N ASP A 50 22.51 3.69 7.84
CA ASP A 50 23.93 4.05 7.83
C ASP A 50 24.17 5.57 7.71
N ASP A 51 23.20 6.31 7.16
CA ASP A 51 23.33 7.73 6.84
C ASP A 51 21.96 8.40 6.83
N ASP A 52 21.63 9.09 7.92
CA ASP A 52 20.33 9.73 8.12
C ASP A 52 20.05 10.91 7.17
N SER A 53 21.06 11.36 6.42
CA SER A 53 20.92 12.37 5.37
C SER A 53 20.46 11.78 4.04
N LYS A 54 20.42 10.45 3.92
CA LYS A 54 20.08 9.73 2.69
C LYS A 54 18.79 8.93 2.84
N LYS A 55 18.08 8.79 1.73
CA LYS A 55 16.95 7.87 1.62
C LYS A 55 17.44 6.42 1.57
N LEU A 56 16.65 5.51 2.12
CA LEU A 56 16.90 4.08 2.01
C LEU A 56 16.82 3.68 0.53
N SER A 57 17.82 2.93 0.07
CA SER A 57 17.83 2.30 -1.25
C SER A 57 18.07 0.81 -1.11
N GLU A 58 17.34 0.01 -1.88
CA GLU A 58 17.38 -1.44 -1.80
C GLU A 58 17.31 -2.07 -3.19
N ARG A 59 17.89 -3.27 -3.29
CA ARG A 59 17.74 -4.14 -4.46
C ARG A 59 16.63 -5.15 -4.16
N VAL A 60 15.50 -5.01 -4.84
CA VAL A 60 14.29 -5.81 -4.59
C VAL A 60 13.94 -6.70 -5.77
N HIS A 61 13.35 -7.86 -5.50
CA HIS A 61 12.85 -8.71 -6.57
C HIS A 61 11.60 -8.08 -7.18
N VAL A 62 11.51 -8.10 -8.50
CA VAL A 62 10.44 -7.46 -9.31
C VAL A 62 9.02 -7.91 -8.93
N SER A 63 8.86 -9.11 -8.36
CA SER A 63 7.57 -9.59 -7.85
C SER A 63 7.05 -8.84 -6.61
N PHE A 64 7.91 -8.08 -5.93
CA PHE A 64 7.56 -7.23 -4.80
C PHE A 64 7.26 -5.79 -5.21
N VAL A 65 7.27 -5.51 -6.51
CA VAL A 65 7.10 -4.16 -7.06
C VAL A 65 5.82 -4.12 -7.89
N ARG A 66 5.03 -3.08 -7.68
CA ARG A 66 3.86 -2.75 -8.51
C ARG A 66 3.88 -1.27 -8.92
N PRO A 67 3.16 -0.87 -9.99
CA PRO A 67 2.99 0.54 -10.29
C PRO A 67 2.33 1.28 -9.12
N LEU A 68 2.23 2.61 -9.19
CA LEU A 68 1.30 3.30 -8.30
C LEU A 68 -0.14 2.89 -8.64
N PRO A 69 -1.01 2.68 -7.63
CA PRO A 69 -2.42 2.43 -7.88
C PRO A 69 -3.07 3.61 -8.59
N PRO A 70 -4.20 3.40 -9.30
CA PRO A 70 -4.86 4.47 -10.04
C PRO A 70 -5.25 5.63 -9.11
N VAL A 71 -4.51 6.73 -9.18
CA VAL A 71 -4.81 7.96 -8.43
C VAL A 71 -5.86 8.73 -9.22
N GLY A 72 -7.04 8.99 -8.65
CA GLY A 72 -7.90 10.05 -9.19
C GLY A 72 -9.38 9.76 -9.48
N LYS A 73 -10.05 8.85 -8.76
CA LYS A 73 -11.52 8.98 -8.60
C LYS A 73 -11.95 9.35 -7.18
N GLY A 74 -10.97 9.57 -6.29
CA GLY A 74 -11.16 9.45 -4.85
C GLY A 74 -11.43 10.71 -4.03
N TYR A 75 -11.35 11.92 -4.57
CA TYR A 75 -11.79 13.09 -3.78
C TYR A 75 -13.30 13.03 -3.45
N ASN A 76 -14.06 12.24 -4.21
CA ASN A 76 -15.48 11.94 -3.97
C ASN A 76 -15.76 10.45 -3.66
N GLU A 77 -14.73 9.63 -3.41
CA GLU A 77 -14.97 8.24 -3.01
C GLU A 77 -15.53 8.22 -1.59
N VAL A 78 -16.81 7.87 -1.52
CA VAL A 78 -17.50 7.56 -0.27
C VAL A 78 -17.03 6.18 0.17
N PHE A 79 -16.48 6.10 1.37
CA PHE A 79 -16.13 4.83 1.99
C PHE A 79 -17.35 4.24 2.69
N GLU A 80 -17.49 2.94 2.59
CA GLU A 80 -18.52 2.16 3.27
C GLU A 80 -17.87 1.15 4.21
N VAL A 81 -18.61 0.77 5.26
CA VAL A 81 -18.19 -0.33 6.14
C VAL A 81 -17.96 -1.59 5.30
N ASN A 82 -16.89 -2.31 5.61
CA ASN A 82 -16.37 -3.48 4.89
C ASN A 82 -15.67 -3.19 3.55
N ASP A 83 -15.47 -1.93 3.16
CA ASP A 83 -14.57 -1.63 2.05
C ASP A 83 -13.14 -2.03 2.41
N ALA A 84 -12.48 -2.74 1.49
CA ALA A 84 -11.05 -2.99 1.57
C ALA A 84 -10.30 -1.71 1.19
N VAL A 85 -9.41 -1.28 2.07
CA VAL A 85 -8.68 -0.02 1.96
C VAL A 85 -7.20 -0.22 2.26
N ASP A 86 -6.37 0.70 1.79
CA ASP A 86 -5.05 0.89 2.36
C ASP A 86 -5.07 2.19 3.18
N ALA A 87 -4.53 2.15 4.39
CA ALA A 87 -4.37 3.31 5.27
C ALA A 87 -2.89 3.70 5.38
N PHE A 88 -2.60 4.99 5.28
CA PHE A 88 -1.25 5.52 5.38
C PHE A 88 -0.82 5.61 6.85
N TYR A 89 0.16 4.79 7.24
CA TYR A 89 0.66 4.67 8.59
C TYR A 89 2.13 4.24 8.57
N ASN A 90 2.97 4.80 9.45
CA ASN A 90 4.42 4.54 9.49
C ASN A 90 5.06 4.52 8.10
N ASP A 91 4.83 5.59 7.34
CA ASP A 91 5.43 5.85 6.04
C ASP A 91 5.07 4.86 4.90
N GLY A 92 4.12 3.96 5.17
CA GLY A 92 3.61 2.97 4.23
C GLY A 92 2.09 2.94 4.13
N TRP A 93 1.60 2.27 3.09
CA TRP A 93 0.18 1.98 2.87
C TRP A 93 -0.14 0.57 3.37
N TRP A 94 -0.89 0.48 4.46
CA TRP A 94 -1.23 -0.76 5.15
C TRP A 94 -2.62 -1.23 4.80
N SER A 95 -2.74 -2.47 4.35
CA SER A 95 -4.03 -3.07 4.01
C SER A 95 -4.91 -3.27 5.25
N GLY A 96 -6.16 -2.83 5.16
CA GLY A 96 -7.18 -2.99 6.19
C GLY A 96 -8.60 -2.97 5.63
N VAL A 97 -9.56 -2.91 6.53
CA VAL A 97 -10.99 -2.87 6.21
C VAL A 97 -11.63 -1.71 6.97
N VAL A 98 -12.52 -0.95 6.32
CA VAL A 98 -13.31 0.08 7.00
C VAL A 98 -14.22 -0.58 8.03
N ASP A 99 -13.97 -0.32 9.29
CA ASP A 99 -14.80 -0.75 10.42
C ASP A 99 -15.98 0.21 10.58
N GLN A 100 -15.71 1.52 10.56
CA GLN A 100 -16.71 2.57 10.79
C GLN A 100 -16.35 3.85 10.04
N VAL A 101 -17.38 4.61 9.64
CA VAL A 101 -17.24 5.97 9.09
C VAL A 101 -17.91 6.94 10.05
N VAL A 102 -17.12 7.85 10.64
CA VAL A 102 -17.60 8.80 11.64
C VAL A 102 -17.74 10.17 10.98
N GLU A 103 -18.91 10.43 10.40
CA GLU A 103 -19.19 11.62 9.58
C GLU A 103 -18.86 12.94 10.29
N ASN A 104 -19.36 13.10 11.53
CA ASN A 104 -19.15 14.33 12.31
C ASN A 104 -17.67 14.60 12.61
N ALA A 105 -16.87 13.55 12.80
CA ALA A 105 -15.45 13.66 13.08
C ALA A 105 -14.59 13.67 11.80
N LYS A 106 -15.18 13.42 10.63
CA LYS A 106 -14.50 13.23 9.34
C LYS A 106 -13.38 12.18 9.43
N LYS A 107 -13.63 11.11 10.19
CA LYS A 107 -12.68 10.03 10.44
C LYS A 107 -13.19 8.71 9.86
N ILE A 108 -12.25 7.92 9.38
CA ILE A 108 -12.47 6.54 8.93
C ILE A 108 -11.74 5.65 9.92
N MET A 109 -12.47 4.72 10.52
CA MET A 109 -11.90 3.70 11.40
C MET A 109 -11.53 2.52 10.53
N VAL A 110 -10.25 2.17 10.49
CA VAL A 110 -9.73 1.05 9.69
C VAL A 110 -9.23 -0.03 10.64
N ARG A 111 -9.74 -1.26 10.47
CA ARG A 111 -9.29 -2.45 11.17
C ARG A 111 -8.25 -3.18 10.32
N PHE A 112 -7.08 -3.42 10.88
CA PHE A 112 -6.02 -4.22 10.25
C PHE A 112 -6.22 -5.71 10.56
N ASP A 113 -5.72 -6.61 9.71
CA ASP A 113 -5.88 -8.05 9.94
C ASP A 113 -4.83 -8.62 10.92
N ASP A 114 -3.66 -7.97 11.06
CA ASP A 114 -2.59 -8.32 11.99
C ASP A 114 -1.89 -7.00 12.40
N PRO A 115 -1.99 -6.53 13.67
CA PRO A 115 -2.43 -7.24 14.88
C PRO A 115 -3.95 -7.27 15.17
N GLY A 116 -4.83 -7.00 14.20
CA GLY A 116 -6.28 -6.97 14.44
C GLY A 116 -6.81 -5.64 14.99
N GLU A 117 -5.95 -4.63 15.10
CA GLU A 117 -6.27 -3.34 15.72
C GLU A 117 -7.08 -2.41 14.80
N THR A 118 -7.92 -1.58 15.40
CA THR A 118 -8.68 -0.54 14.69
C THR A 118 -8.12 0.84 15.03
N MET A 119 -7.76 1.61 14.00
CA MET A 119 -7.20 2.95 14.15
C MET A 119 -7.99 3.99 13.36
N ALA A 120 -7.90 5.25 13.78
CA ALA A 120 -8.65 6.36 13.18
C ALA A 120 -7.77 7.16 12.20
N PHE A 121 -8.23 7.30 10.96
CA PHE A 121 -7.53 8.02 9.89
C PHE A 121 -8.36 9.17 9.33
N LYS A 122 -7.69 10.19 8.80
CA LYS A 122 -8.35 11.22 7.97
C LYS A 122 -8.72 10.62 6.62
N ARG A 123 -9.69 11.22 5.93
CA ARG A 123 -10.05 10.86 4.55
C ARG A 123 -8.85 10.84 3.59
N SER A 124 -7.89 11.75 3.76
CA SER A 124 -6.69 11.84 2.92
C SER A 124 -5.66 10.75 3.18
N GLU A 125 -5.75 10.06 4.31
CA GLU A 125 -4.83 9.01 4.76
C GLU A 125 -5.39 7.61 4.41
N VAL A 126 -6.50 7.53 3.68
CA VAL A 126 -7.14 6.26 3.29
C VAL A 126 -7.45 6.28 1.80
N ARG A 127 -7.18 5.16 1.13
CA ARG A 127 -7.53 4.91 -0.26
C ARG A 127 -8.21 3.55 -0.41
N LEU A 128 -9.05 3.39 -1.43
CA LEU A 128 -9.53 2.05 -1.80
C LEU A 128 -8.34 1.17 -2.16
N ARG A 129 -8.35 -0.08 -1.67
CA ARG A 129 -7.34 -1.06 -2.03
C ARG A 129 -7.60 -1.56 -3.45
N PHE A 130 -6.55 -1.68 -4.24
CA PHE A 130 -6.53 -2.42 -5.49
C PHE A 130 -5.38 -3.40 -5.44
N ASP A 131 -5.61 -4.59 -5.99
CA ASP A 131 -4.62 -5.65 -6.07
C ASP A 131 -4.02 -5.63 -7.49
N TRP A 132 -2.69 -5.71 -7.58
CA TRP A 132 -1.97 -5.75 -8.86
C TRP A 132 -1.76 -7.21 -9.25
N ILE A 133 -2.54 -7.70 -10.22
CA ILE A 133 -2.60 -9.10 -10.62
C ILE A 133 -2.39 -9.18 -12.12
N ASP A 134 -1.41 -9.97 -12.55
CA ASP A 134 -1.10 -10.23 -13.97
C ASP A 134 -1.04 -8.96 -14.85
N GLY A 135 -0.48 -7.89 -14.32
CA GLY A 135 -0.31 -6.63 -15.05
C GLY A 135 -1.55 -5.72 -15.07
N ASN A 136 -2.55 -5.99 -14.22
CA ASN A 136 -3.78 -5.21 -14.13
C ASN A 136 -4.13 -4.85 -12.68
N TRP A 137 -4.78 -3.69 -12.50
CA TRP A 137 -5.36 -3.29 -11.22
C TRP A 137 -6.77 -3.86 -11.08
N GLU A 138 -6.96 -4.69 -10.06
CA GLU A 138 -8.26 -5.30 -9.75
C GLU A 138 -8.81 -4.76 -8.43
N LYS A 139 -10.12 -4.51 -8.39
CA LYS A 139 -10.79 -4.14 -7.14
C LYS A 139 -11.09 -5.42 -6.33
N PRO A 140 -10.64 -5.52 -5.07
CA PRO A 140 -10.95 -6.66 -4.24
C PRO A 140 -12.45 -6.78 -3.98
N VAL A 141 -12.94 -8.02 -3.89
CA VAL A 141 -14.30 -8.30 -3.45
C VAL A 141 -14.44 -7.88 -1.98
N LYS A 142 -15.55 -7.21 -1.61
CA LYS A 142 -15.80 -6.83 -0.22
C LYS A 142 -15.71 -8.09 0.66
N LYS A 143 -14.86 -8.08 1.69
CA LYS A 143 -14.78 -9.20 2.65
C LYS A 143 -16.10 -9.23 3.43
N GLN A 144 -16.90 -10.27 3.26
CA GLN A 144 -18.01 -10.53 4.18
C GLN A 144 -17.40 -11.01 5.50
N VAL A 145 -17.46 -10.18 6.53
CA VAL A 145 -17.09 -10.60 7.88
C VAL A 145 -18.24 -11.45 8.42
N PHE A 146 -18.07 -12.77 8.44
CA PHE A 146 -18.95 -13.63 9.22
C PHE A 146 -18.65 -13.36 10.70
N SER A 147 -19.57 -12.65 11.37
CA SER A 147 -19.61 -12.66 12.83
C SER A 147 -19.88 -14.10 13.26
N VAL A 148 -18.88 -14.78 13.80
CA VAL A 148 -19.12 -15.97 14.61
C VAL A 148 -19.46 -15.45 15.99
N SER A 149 -20.76 -15.40 16.28
CA SER A 149 -21.23 -15.24 17.66
C SER A 149 -21.02 -16.57 18.38
N PHE A 150 -20.31 -16.56 19.51
CA PHE A 150 -20.26 -17.68 20.45
C PHE A 150 -21.46 -17.62 21.41
#